data_AF-A0AAV8YSA4-F1
#
_entry.id   AF-A0AAV8YSA4-F1
#
_cell.length_a   1.000
_cell.length_b   1.000
_cell.length_c   1.000
_cell.angle_alpha   90.00
_cell.angle_beta   90.00
_cell.angle_gamma   90.00
#
_symmetry.space_group_name_H-M   'P 1'
#
loop_
_entity.id
_entity.type
_entity.pdbx_description
1 polymer ?
#
loop_
_entity_poly.entity_id
_entity_poly.type
_entity_poly.pdbx_seq_one_letter_code
_entity_poly.pdbx_strand_id
1 'polypeptide(L)'
;MYFRSNVSGKPKDEIFEKIKLLGRLYDYTMVEDRDAPFEFQSFLDKYDSDRNTHDRIEMLKRPCHELLSDCSCQSQKRNCSDLFVTELTMEGHCCVFNYISQSTSSLSEILYELKF
;
A
#
# COMPACT_ATOMS: atom_id res chain seq x y z
N MET A 1 36.39 -8.36 -6.19
CA MET A 1 35.82 -9.31 -5.22
C MET A 1 34.74 -8.56 -4.44
N TYR A 2 33.47 -8.83 -4.68
CA TYR A 2 32.38 -8.09 -4.03
C TYR A 2 32.15 -8.65 -2.62
N PHE A 3 32.26 -7.79 -1.62
CA PHE A 3 31.93 -8.15 -0.24
C PHE A 3 30.42 -8.42 -0.15
N ARG A 4 30.03 -9.64 0.18
CA ARG A 4 28.64 -10.04 0.42
C ARG A 4 28.38 -10.00 1.92
N SER A 5 27.24 -9.46 2.31
CA SER A 5 26.81 -9.47 3.71
C SER A 5 26.51 -10.89 4.17
N ASN A 6 26.95 -11.27 5.38
CA ASN A 6 26.58 -12.53 6.02
C ASN A 6 25.10 -12.58 6.44
N VAL A 7 24.43 -11.44 6.50
CA VAL A 7 23.01 -11.33 6.89
C VAL A 7 22.09 -11.41 5.68
N SER A 8 22.41 -10.65 4.62
CA SER A 8 21.54 -10.56 3.43
C SER A 8 21.99 -11.40 2.24
N GLY A 9 23.24 -11.87 2.21
CA GLY A 9 23.83 -12.53 1.04
C GLY A 9 24.01 -11.63 -0.18
N LYS A 10 23.60 -10.35 -0.08
CA LYS A 10 23.62 -9.37 -1.16
C LYS A 10 24.92 -8.56 -1.16
N PRO A 11 25.43 -8.14 -2.34
CA PRO A 11 26.53 -7.17 -2.42
C PRO A 11 26.13 -5.84 -1.78
N LYS A 12 27.10 -5.14 -1.16
CA LYS A 12 26.83 -3.83 -0.57
C LYS A 12 26.19 -2.87 -1.59
N ASP A 13 26.73 -2.83 -2.80
CA ASP A 13 26.34 -1.84 -3.81
C ASP A 13 24.87 -2.02 -4.21
N GLU A 14 24.39 -3.28 -4.30
CA GLU A 14 22.97 -3.57 -4.57
C GLU A 14 22.06 -3.03 -3.47
N ILE A 15 22.45 -3.15 -2.19
CA ILE A 15 21.68 -2.62 -1.07
C ILE A 15 21.68 -1.09 -1.08
N PHE A 16 22.85 -0.47 -1.34
CA PHE A 16 22.96 0.99 -1.40
C PHE A 16 22.15 1.59 -2.55
N GLU A 17 22.07 0.93 -3.70
CA GLU A 17 21.18 1.35 -4.78
C GLU A 17 19.71 1.26 -4.36
N LYS A 18 19.29 0.17 -3.71
CA LYS A 18 17.91 0.04 -3.20
C LYS A 18 17.57 1.08 -2.12
N ILE A 19 18.52 1.47 -1.26
CA ILE A 19 18.30 2.51 -0.23
C ILE A 19 17.89 3.86 -0.85
N LYS A 20 18.33 4.18 -2.07
CA LYS A 20 17.91 5.41 -2.76
C LYS A 20 16.40 5.50 -2.97
N LEU A 21 15.69 4.35 -3.00
CA LEU A 21 14.23 4.31 -3.07
C LEU A 21 13.56 5.00 -1.87
N LEU A 22 14.24 5.10 -0.72
CA LEU A 22 13.73 5.85 0.43
C LEU A 22 13.67 7.37 0.18
N GLY A 23 14.34 7.88 -0.86
CA GLY A 23 14.19 9.26 -1.33
C GLY A 23 12.74 9.62 -1.68
N ARG A 24 11.90 8.62 -2.00
CA ARG A 24 10.46 8.82 -2.25
C ARG A 24 9.69 9.37 -1.05
N LEU A 25 10.21 9.22 0.16
CA LEU A 25 9.62 9.82 1.36
C LEU A 25 9.67 11.36 1.30
N TYR A 26 10.57 11.93 0.50
CA TYR A 26 10.73 13.36 0.29
C TYR A 26 10.25 13.82 -1.08
N ASP A 27 10.48 13.01 -2.13
CA ASP A 27 10.06 13.31 -3.50
C ASP A 27 9.42 12.09 -4.16
N TYR A 28 8.08 12.08 -4.20
CA TYR A 28 7.29 10.98 -4.73
C TYR A 28 7.43 10.78 -6.26
N THR A 29 8.04 11.74 -6.98
CA THR A 29 8.21 11.69 -8.43
C THR A 29 9.46 10.90 -8.88
N MET A 30 10.29 10.45 -7.93
CA MET A 30 11.61 9.85 -8.18
C MET A 30 11.63 8.43 -8.81
N VAL A 31 10.65 7.99 -9.62
CA VAL A 31 10.61 6.58 -10.09
C VAL A 31 10.28 6.37 -11.57
N GLU A 32 11.12 5.55 -12.23
CA GLU A 32 10.91 4.95 -13.57
C GLU A 32 10.34 3.51 -13.51
N ASP A 33 10.52 2.76 -12.41
CA ASP A 33 10.08 1.36 -12.23
C ASP A 33 9.11 1.19 -11.03
N ARG A 34 7.85 0.81 -11.33
CA ARG A 34 6.78 0.70 -10.33
C ARG A 34 6.95 -0.44 -9.34
N ASP A 35 7.72 -1.48 -9.67
CA ASP A 35 7.82 -2.70 -8.87
C ASP A 35 8.98 -2.65 -7.87
N ALA A 36 10.02 -1.87 -8.17
CA ALA A 36 11.23 -1.74 -7.35
C ALA A 36 10.99 -1.46 -5.85
N PRO A 37 10.05 -0.57 -5.44
CA PRO A 37 9.83 -0.33 -4.03
C PRO A 37 9.05 -1.46 -3.33
N PHE A 38 8.19 -2.22 -4.02
CA PHE A 38 7.55 -3.43 -3.45
C PHE A 38 8.59 -4.50 -3.15
N GLU A 39 9.51 -4.73 -4.09
CA GLU A 39 10.59 -5.70 -3.89
C GLU A 39 11.53 -5.30 -2.75
N PHE A 40 11.80 -3.99 -2.63
CA PHE A 40 12.66 -3.51 -1.56
C PHE A 40 11.99 -3.62 -0.20
N GLN A 41 10.71 -3.27 -0.08
CA GLN A 41 9.95 -3.49 1.15
C GLN A 41 9.92 -4.99 1.51
N SER A 42 9.61 -5.87 0.56
CA SER A 42 9.63 -7.33 0.76
C SER A 42 10.99 -7.86 1.21
N PHE A 43 12.09 -7.20 0.82
CA PHE A 43 13.42 -7.52 1.31
C PHE A 43 13.62 -7.07 2.76
N LEU A 44 13.17 -5.86 3.12
CA LEU A 44 13.25 -5.32 4.48
C LEU A 44 12.41 -6.15 5.46
N ASP A 45 11.22 -6.57 5.05
CA ASP A 45 10.28 -7.34 5.89
C ASP A 45 10.87 -8.66 6.36
N LYS A 46 11.81 -9.26 5.61
CA LYS A 46 12.53 -10.49 6.02
C LYS A 46 13.35 -10.31 7.29
N TYR A 47 13.74 -9.07 7.59
CA TYR A 47 14.60 -8.71 8.72
C TYR A 47 13.85 -7.89 9.77
N ASP A 48 12.57 -7.58 9.54
CA ASP A 48 11.71 -6.87 10.47
C ASP A 48 11.14 -7.87 11.50
N SER A 49 11.91 -8.17 12.54
CA SER A 49 11.59 -9.19 13.55
C SER A 49 10.72 -8.70 14.72
N ASP A 50 10.35 -7.42 14.75
CA ASP A 50 9.41 -6.80 15.71
C ASP A 50 8.09 -6.46 14.98
N ARG A 51 7.12 -5.78 15.63
CA ARG A 51 5.87 -5.27 15.02
C ARG A 51 6.14 -4.74 13.61
N ASN A 52 5.72 -5.50 12.61
CA ASN A 52 6.19 -5.28 11.25
C ASN A 52 5.67 -3.93 10.73
N THR A 53 6.33 -3.41 9.69
CA THR A 53 5.95 -2.14 9.08
C THR A 53 4.47 -2.11 8.65
N HIS A 54 3.89 -3.24 8.24
CA HIS A 54 2.46 -3.34 7.94
C HIS A 54 1.57 -3.12 9.16
N ASP A 55 1.85 -3.74 10.31
CA ASP A 55 1.10 -3.59 11.56
C ASP A 55 1.11 -2.14 12.04
N ARG A 56 2.23 -1.44 11.84
CA ARG A 56 2.38 -0.03 12.20
C ARG A 56 1.53 0.86 11.30
N ILE A 57 1.56 0.63 9.98
CA ILE A 57 0.76 1.39 9.02
C ILE A 57 -0.74 1.06 9.18
N GLU A 58 -1.08 -0.16 9.59
CA GLU A 58 -2.44 -0.58 9.97
C GLU A 58 -2.92 0.16 11.22
N MET A 59 -2.08 0.27 12.26
CA MET A 59 -2.42 1.00 13.48
C MET A 59 -2.58 2.50 13.26
N LEU A 60 -1.80 3.08 12.33
CA LEU A 60 -1.82 4.52 12.04
C LEU A 60 -2.90 4.93 11.04
N LYS A 61 -3.58 3.97 10.39
CA LYS A 61 -4.58 4.29 9.38
C LYS A 61 -5.78 4.98 10.01
N ARG A 62 -6.36 5.90 9.25
CA ARG A 62 -7.67 6.49 9.56
C ARG A 62 -8.73 5.75 8.76
N PRO A 63 -9.82 5.26 9.39
CA PRO A 63 -10.92 4.63 8.67
C PRO A 63 -11.48 5.58 7.61
N CYS A 64 -11.89 5.04 6.45
CA CYS A 64 -12.39 5.86 5.34
C CYS A 64 -13.59 6.73 5.71
N HIS A 65 -14.47 6.22 6.58
CA HIS A 65 -15.66 6.95 7.05
C HIS A 65 -15.34 8.12 7.99
N GLU A 66 -14.13 8.17 8.57
CA GLU A 66 -13.68 9.34 9.33
C GLU A 66 -13.11 10.44 8.42
N LEU A 67 -12.60 10.06 7.24
CA LEU A 67 -12.03 10.98 6.25
C LEU A 67 -13.12 11.52 5.31
N LEU A 68 -14.11 10.70 4.99
CA LEU A 68 -15.18 10.98 4.03
C LEU A 68 -16.52 11.13 4.77
N SER A 69 -17.04 12.36 4.84
CA SER A 69 -18.26 12.67 5.59
C SER A 69 -19.53 12.74 4.73
N ASP A 70 -19.42 13.15 3.46
CA ASP A 70 -20.54 13.29 2.53
C ASP A 70 -20.20 12.55 1.23
N CYS A 71 -20.92 11.47 0.96
CA CYS A 71 -20.77 10.68 -0.26
C CYS A 71 -22.07 10.65 -1.07
N SER A 72 -21.91 10.75 -2.39
CA SER A 72 -23.01 10.58 -3.32
C SER A 72 -22.55 9.75 -4.51
N CYS A 73 -23.41 8.83 -4.94
CA CYS A 73 -23.20 8.02 -6.14
C CYS A 73 -24.52 8.00 -6.93
N GLN A 74 -24.45 8.22 -8.25
CA GLN A 74 -25.64 8.33 -9.10
C GLN A 74 -26.69 9.33 -8.58
N SER A 75 -26.24 10.47 -8.07
CA SER A 75 -27.08 11.51 -7.44
C SER A 75 -27.85 11.06 -6.18
N GLN A 76 -27.53 9.89 -5.63
CA GLN A 76 -28.09 9.41 -4.37
C GLN A 76 -27.06 9.57 -3.26
N LYS A 77 -27.47 10.17 -2.14
CA LYS A 77 -26.67 10.14 -0.91
C LYS A 77 -26.55 8.71 -0.42
N ARG A 78 -25.33 8.29 -0.06
CA ARG A 78 -25.01 6.95 0.45
C ARG A 78 -24.03 7.09 1.61
N ASN A 79 -23.98 6.10 2.49
CA ASN A 79 -22.96 6.08 3.53
C ASN A 79 -21.59 5.86 2.86
N CYS A 80 -20.59 6.67 3.21
CA CYS A 80 -19.24 6.52 2.67
C CYS A 80 -18.63 5.15 2.99
N SER A 81 -19.02 4.54 4.10
CA SER A 81 -18.60 3.19 4.51
C SER A 81 -19.11 2.09 3.58
N ASP A 82 -20.21 2.34 2.84
CA ASP A 82 -20.77 1.39 1.89
C ASP A 82 -20.11 1.50 0.51
N LEU A 83 -19.47 2.65 0.24
CA LEU A 83 -18.90 2.97 -1.08
C LEU A 83 -17.38 2.78 -1.13
N PHE A 84 -16.69 2.98 -0.02
CA PHE A 84 -15.23 2.96 0.05
C PHE A 84 -14.75 1.86 0.99
N VAL A 85 -13.75 1.11 0.53
CA VAL A 85 -12.99 0.17 1.37
C VAL A 85 -11.55 0.65 1.50
N THR A 86 -10.90 0.22 2.57
CA THR A 86 -9.47 0.49 2.78
C THR A 86 -8.65 -0.60 2.12
N GLU A 87 -7.78 -0.22 1.18
CA GLU A 87 -6.79 -1.10 0.55
C GLU A 87 -5.38 -0.63 0.85
N LEU A 88 -4.45 -1.57 0.96
CA LEU A 88 -3.02 -1.26 1.09
C LEU A 88 -2.40 -1.05 -0.30
N THR A 89 -1.77 0.10 -0.51
CA THR A 89 -1.04 0.46 -1.74
C THR A 89 0.41 0.85 -1.43
N MET A 90 1.14 1.30 -2.44
CA MET A 90 2.50 1.83 -2.28
C MET A 90 2.59 3.12 -1.48
N GLU A 91 1.46 3.80 -1.36
CA GLU A 91 1.27 5.04 -0.65
C GLU A 91 0.72 4.79 0.77
N GLY A 92 0.51 3.53 1.15
CA GLY A 92 -0.08 3.11 2.42
C GLY A 92 -1.56 2.74 2.29
N HIS A 93 -2.32 2.87 3.37
CA HIS A 93 -3.75 2.58 3.37
C HIS A 93 -4.55 3.68 2.64
N CYS A 94 -5.18 3.31 1.53
CA CYS A 94 -5.96 4.18 0.66
C CYS A 94 -7.45 3.80 0.68
N CYS A 95 -8.32 4.79 0.55
CA CYS A 95 -9.76 4.58 0.39
C CYS A 95 -10.10 4.41 -1.09
N VAL A 96 -10.51 3.21 -1.49
CA VAL A 96 -10.82 2.90 -2.88
C VAL A 96 -12.31 2.77 -3.09
N PHE A 97 -12.81 3.34 -4.19
CA PHE A 97 -14.20 3.25 -4.63
C PHE A 97 -14.28 2.37 -5.87
N ASN A 98 -15.22 1.42 -5.89
CA ASN A 98 -15.53 0.60 -7.05
C ASN A 98 -14.28 -0.05 -7.69
N TYR A 99 -13.39 -0.57 -6.85
CA TYR A 99 -12.13 -1.19 -7.25
C TYR A 99 -12.23 -2.71 -7.11
N ILE A 100 -11.67 -3.47 -8.06
CA ILE A 100 -11.54 -4.92 -7.93
C ILE A 100 -10.05 -5.21 -7.74
N SER A 101 -9.65 -5.49 -6.50
CA SER A 101 -8.29 -5.96 -6.22
C SER A 101 -8.24 -7.48 -6.34
N GLN A 102 -7.06 -8.03 -6.67
CA GLN A 102 -6.85 -9.47 -6.75
C GLN A 102 -6.95 -10.16 -5.36
N SER A 103 -6.84 -9.40 -4.27
CA SER A 103 -6.86 -9.88 -2.89
C SER A 103 -8.23 -9.74 -2.20
N THR A 104 -9.15 -8.92 -2.73
CA THR A 104 -10.44 -8.66 -2.08
C THR A 104 -11.56 -9.57 -2.57
N SER A 105 -11.91 -10.58 -1.76
CA SER A 105 -13.12 -11.39 -1.96
C SER A 105 -14.41 -10.64 -1.57
N SER A 106 -14.32 -9.63 -0.70
CA SER A 106 -15.45 -8.89 -0.11
C SER A 106 -16.07 -7.80 -0.99
N LEU A 107 -15.38 -7.36 -2.06
CA LEU A 107 -15.92 -6.36 -2.99
C LEU A 107 -16.91 -6.92 -4.00
N SER A 108 -16.93 -8.25 -4.17
CA SER A 108 -17.87 -8.92 -5.06
C SER A 108 -19.33 -8.64 -4.66
N GLU A 109 -19.65 -8.60 -3.36
CA GLU A 109 -21.00 -8.32 -2.87
C GLU A 109 -21.45 -6.87 -3.12
N ILE A 110 -20.55 -5.88 -3.01
CA ILE A 110 -20.86 -4.45 -3.25
C ILE A 110 -21.03 -4.15 -4.74
N LEU A 111 -20.24 -4.81 -5.60
CA LEU A 111 -20.35 -4.68 -7.06
C LEU A 111 -21.66 -5.24 -7.62
N TYR A 112 -22.23 -6.28 -6.98
CA TYR A 112 -23.54 -6.82 -7.38
C TYR A 112 -24.70 -5.88 -7.06
N GLU A 113 -24.58 -5.02 -6.04
CA GLU A 113 -25.59 -4.00 -5.73
C GLU A 113 -25.43 -2.72 -6.56
N LEU A 114 -24.21 -2.40 -7.00
CA LEU A 114 -23.91 -1.26 -7.88
C LEU A 114 -24.04 -1.59 -9.37
N LYS A 115 -25.06 -2.38 -9.76
CA LYS A 115 -25.37 -2.66 -11.18
C LYS A 115 -25.46 -1.34 -11.96
N PHE A 116 -24.47 -1.12 -12.82
CA PHE A 116 -24.54 -0.17 -13.93
C PHE A 116 -25.49 -0.70 -15.00
#